data_AF-A0A7X6MLJ4-F1
#
_entry.id   AF-A0A7X6MLJ4-F1
#
_cell.length_a   1.000
_cell.length_b   1.000
_cell.length_c   1.000
_cell.angle_alpha   90.00
_cell.angle_beta   90.00
_cell.angle_gamma   90.00
#
_symmetry.space_group_name_H-M   'P 1'
#
loop_
_entity.id
_entity.type
_entity.pdbx_description
1 polymer ?
#
loop_
_entity_poly.entity_id
_entity_poly.type
_entity_poly.pdbx_seq_one_letter_code
_entity_poly.pdbx_strand_id
1 'polypeptide(L)'
;MSYPIDDAEQLIANAEAEMPPSTRSRLIAKLRMGKHIDEAAAELDVSPAQIFSTGRILTAFGDQLDFTLTEQRDPSLPHGTVTGYNKRCRCPECRGALQQRV
;
A
#
# COMPACT_ATOMS: atom_id res chain seq x y z
N MET A 1 22.35 7.27 -27.05
CA MET A 1 20.97 6.95 -26.63
C MET A 1 21.08 5.92 -25.52
N SER A 2 20.93 6.37 -24.28
CA SER A 2 20.86 5.54 -23.07
C SER A 2 19.65 6.09 -22.31
N TYR A 3 18.49 5.47 -22.51
CA TYR A 3 17.17 6.00 -22.10
C TYR A 3 16.25 4.97 -21.37
N PRO A 4 16.75 4.00 -20.59
CA PRO A 4 15.87 3.27 -19.66
C PRO A 4 16.23 3.41 -18.17
N ILE A 5 17.47 3.79 -17.83
CA ILE A 5 17.91 3.92 -16.43
C ILE A 5 17.39 5.23 -15.83
N ASP A 6 17.51 6.34 -16.57
CA ASP A 6 17.12 7.68 -16.12
C ASP A 6 15.61 7.77 -15.77
N ASP A 7 14.76 7.09 -16.54
CA ASP A 7 13.31 7.07 -16.30
C ASP A 7 12.97 6.32 -15.01
N ALA A 8 13.65 5.22 -14.72
CA ALA A 8 13.44 4.44 -13.50
C ALA A 8 13.93 5.19 -12.25
N GLU A 9 15.10 5.82 -12.32
CA GLU A 9 15.63 6.64 -11.23
C GLU A 9 14.74 7.87 -10.96
N GLN A 10 14.22 8.51 -12.02
CA GLN A 10 13.28 9.62 -11.87
C GLN A 10 11.95 9.18 -11.23
N LEU A 11 11.43 7.99 -11.59
CA LEU A 11 10.22 7.44 -10.98
C LEU A 11 10.44 7.15 -9.49
N ILE A 12 11.60 6.59 -9.12
CA ILE A 12 11.97 6.35 -7.72
C ILE A 12 12.06 7.67 -6.97
N ALA A 13 12.80 8.64 -7.51
CA ALA A 13 12.97 9.96 -6.88
C ALA A 13 11.62 10.68 -6.67
N ASN A 14 10.72 10.62 -7.66
CA ASN A 14 9.38 11.18 -7.54
C ASN A 14 8.58 10.47 -6.43
N ALA A 15 8.59 9.14 -6.40
CA ALA A 15 7.89 8.37 -5.38
C ALA A 15 8.44 8.63 -3.96
N GLU A 16 9.75 8.86 -3.83
CA GLU A 16 10.38 9.24 -2.57
C GLU A 16 10.03 10.66 -2.12
N ALA A 17 9.92 11.61 -3.06
CA ALA A 17 9.50 12.97 -2.77
C ALA A 17 8.02 13.06 -2.36
N GLU A 18 7.15 12.33 -3.07
CA GLU A 18 5.71 12.28 -2.80
C GLU A 18 5.39 11.56 -1.49
N MET A 19 6.15 10.51 -1.15
CA MET A 19 6.01 9.76 0.09
C MET A 19 7.36 9.56 0.77
N PRO A 20 7.82 10.57 1.55
CA PRO A 20 9.09 10.52 2.25
C PRO A 20 9.18 9.34 3.22
N PRO A 21 10.40 8.86 3.55
CA PRO A 21 10.60 7.76 4.49
C PRO A 21 9.83 7.90 5.81
N SER A 22 9.75 9.13 6.36
CA SER A 22 9.02 9.41 7.59
C SER A 22 7.52 9.17 7.47
N THR A 23 6.90 9.52 6.34
CA THR A 23 5.48 9.25 6.04
C THR A 23 5.25 7.76 5.91
N ARG A 24 6.10 7.05 5.17
CA ARG A 24 6.03 5.58 5.01
C ARG A 24 6.15 4.86 6.35
N SER A 25 7.13 5.22 7.17
CA SER A 25 7.32 4.62 8.51
C SER A 25 6.13 4.90 9.45
N ARG A 26 5.59 6.12 9.43
CA ARG A 26 4.40 6.47 10.24
C ARG A 26 3.17 5.70 9.78
N LEU A 27 2.99 5.49 8.47
CA LEU A 27 1.91 4.68 7.95
C LEU A 27 1.98 3.25 8.50
N ILE A 28 3.14 2.59 8.37
CA ILE A 28 3.34 1.23 8.88
C ILE A 28 3.09 1.16 10.39
N ALA A 29 3.57 2.14 11.16
CA ALA A 29 3.33 2.20 12.60
C ALA A 29 1.83 2.29 12.93
N LYS A 30 1.07 3.15 12.23
CA LYS A 30 -0.39 3.26 12.41
C LYS A 30 -1.12 1.96 12.08
N LEU A 31 -0.75 1.30 10.98
CA LEU A 31 -1.34 0.01 10.61
C LEU A 31 -1.08 -1.06 11.69
N ARG A 32 0.15 -1.13 12.22
CA ARG A 32 0.50 -2.04 13.33
C ARG A 32 -0.23 -1.75 14.63
N MET A 33 -0.76 -0.54 14.80
CA MET A 33 -1.64 -0.17 15.92
C MET A 33 -3.12 -0.54 15.65
N GLY A 34 -3.39 -1.31 14.59
CA GLY A 34 -4.73 -1.72 14.19
C GLY A 34 -5.54 -0.66 13.44
N LYS A 35 -4.93 0.47 13.07
CA LYS A 35 -5.64 1.51 12.31
C LYS A 35 -5.89 1.06 10.88
N HIS A 36 -7.08 1.33 10.36
CA HIS A 36 -7.39 1.02 8.97
C HIS A 36 -6.59 1.93 8.02
N ILE A 37 -6.19 1.41 6.85
CA ILE A 37 -5.35 2.16 5.90
C ILE A 37 -5.99 3.47 5.42
N ASP A 38 -7.31 3.51 5.20
CA ASP A 38 -7.99 4.76 4.81
C ASP A 38 -7.85 5.84 5.89
N GLU A 39 -7.93 5.46 7.18
CA GLU A 39 -7.81 6.39 8.30
C GLU A 39 -6.36 6.83 8.49
N ALA A 40 -5.42 5.88 8.38
CA ALA A 40 -4.00 6.17 8.47
C ALA A 40 -3.53 7.08 7.31
N ALA A 41 -4.08 6.89 6.11
CA ALA A 41 -3.81 7.72 4.95
C ALA A 41 -4.33 9.16 5.15
N ALA A 42 -5.58 9.30 5.61
CA ALA A 42 -6.17 10.60 5.92
C ALA A 42 -5.37 11.37 6.99
N GLU A 43 -4.90 10.70 8.04
CA GLU A 43 -4.08 11.33 9.09
C GLU A 43 -2.68 11.75 8.62
N LEU A 44 -2.21 11.21 7.50
CA LEU A 44 -0.89 11.50 6.93
C LEU A 44 -0.97 12.37 5.67
N ASP A 45 -2.16 12.87 5.34
CA ASP A 45 -2.43 13.70 4.16
C ASP A 45 -1.98 13.04 2.84
N VAL A 46 -2.20 11.72 2.74
CA VAL A 46 -1.94 10.94 1.52
C VAL A 46 -3.18 10.14 1.13
N SER A 47 -3.29 9.75 -0.14
CA SER A 47 -4.39 8.89 -0.59
C SER A 47 -4.01 7.40 -0.55
N PRO A 48 -4.96 6.47 -0.34
CA PRO A 48 -4.70 5.04 -0.49
C PRO A 48 -4.14 4.66 -1.87
N ALA A 49 -4.59 5.35 -2.93
CA ALA A 49 -4.06 5.15 -4.28
C ALA A 49 -2.57 5.48 -4.37
N GLN A 50 -2.16 6.62 -3.79
CA GLN A 50 -0.76 7.04 -3.70
C GLN A 50 0.07 6.03 -2.91
N ILE A 51 -0.43 5.54 -1.77
CA ILE A 51 0.25 4.51 -0.97
C ILE A 51 0.57 3.27 -1.83
N PHE A 52 -0.43 2.75 -2.55
CA PHE A 52 -0.25 1.55 -3.36
C PHE A 52 0.56 1.82 -4.65
N SER A 53 0.52 3.02 -5.23
CA SER A 53 1.40 3.37 -6.36
C SER A 53 2.85 3.47 -5.91
N THR A 54 3.12 4.17 -4.80
CA THR A 54 4.46 4.25 -4.19
C THR A 54 4.96 2.86 -3.82
N GLY A 55 4.14 1.97 -3.26
CA GLY A 55 4.54 0.60 -2.95
C GLY A 55 4.95 -0.24 -4.17
N ARG A 56 4.39 0.04 -5.36
CA ARG A 56 4.80 -0.63 -6.61
C ARG A 56 6.15 -0.14 -7.13
N ILE A 57 6.47 1.14 -6.91
CA ILE A 57 7.74 1.76 -7.34
C ILE A 57 8.85 1.43 -6.33
N LEU A 58 8.54 1.58 -5.04
CA LEU A 58 9.45 1.35 -3.93
C LEU A 58 9.17 -0.03 -3.33
N THR A 59 9.66 -1.08 -4.00
CA THR A 59 9.31 -2.48 -3.70
C THR A 59 9.53 -2.87 -2.24
N ALA A 60 10.63 -2.45 -1.61
CA ALA A 60 10.88 -2.73 -0.20
C ALA A 60 9.80 -2.16 0.74
N PHE A 61 9.24 -0.99 0.40
CA PHE A 61 8.10 -0.43 1.13
C PHE A 61 6.80 -1.19 0.80
N GLY A 62 6.59 -1.57 -0.47
CA GLY A 62 5.47 -2.39 -0.89
C GLY A 62 5.39 -3.73 -0.14
N ASP A 63 6.51 -4.44 -0.03
CA ASP A 63 6.60 -5.72 0.67
C ASP A 63 6.29 -5.54 2.16
N GLN A 64 6.83 -4.49 2.79
CA GLN A 64 6.54 -4.19 4.20
C GLN A 64 5.07 -3.82 4.43
N LEU A 65 4.47 -3.07 3.50
CA LEU A 65 3.05 -2.72 3.52
C LEU A 65 2.17 -3.96 3.43
N ASP A 66 2.45 -4.84 2.47
CA ASP A 66 1.65 -6.05 2.23
C ASP A 66 1.77 -7.06 3.37
N PHE A 67 2.97 -7.21 3.93
CA PHE A 67 3.17 -7.96 5.17
C PHE A 67 2.32 -7.39 6.30
N THR A 68 2.40 -6.07 6.54
CA THR A 68 1.68 -5.42 7.63
C THR A 68 0.16 -5.51 7.46
N LEU A 69 -0.36 -5.32 6.24
CA LEU A 69 -1.79 -5.45 5.95
C LEU A 69 -2.29 -6.90 6.10
N THR A 70 -1.42 -7.89 5.87
CA THR A 70 -1.76 -9.31 6.09
C THR A 70 -1.78 -9.64 7.57
N GLU A 71 -0.79 -9.17 8.34
CA GLU A 71 -0.71 -9.37 9.79
C GLU A 71 -1.88 -8.71 10.54
N GLN A 72 -2.31 -7.52 10.10
CA GLN A 72 -3.32 -6.71 10.77
C GLN A 72 -4.73 -6.93 10.24
N ARG A 73 -4.94 -7.94 9.38
CA ARG A 73 -6.25 -8.22 8.80
C ARG A 73 -7.20 -8.83 9.83
N ASP A 74 -8.48 -8.47 9.76
CA ASP A 74 -9.52 -9.05 10.62
C ASP A 74 -9.73 -10.54 10.29
N PRO A 75 -9.44 -11.49 11.20
CA PRO A 75 -9.53 -12.92 10.93
C PRO A 75 -10.99 -13.41 10.74
N SER A 76 -11.99 -12.61 11.11
CA SER A 76 -13.40 -12.96 10.93
C SER A 76 -13.89 -12.73 9.49
N LEU A 77 -13.11 -12.04 8.66
CA LEU A 77 -13.45 -11.75 7.27
C LEU A 77 -12.99 -12.87 6.32
N PRO A 78 -13.79 -13.20 5.29
CA PRO A 78 -13.34 -14.11 4.23
C PRO A 78 -12.34 -13.41 3.32
N HIS A 79 -11.04 -13.52 3.64
CA HIS A 79 -9.94 -12.97 2.83
C HIS A 79 -9.82 -13.65 1.47
N GLY A 80 -9.17 -12.97 0.52
CA GLY A 80 -9.03 -13.48 -0.85
C GLY A 80 -10.34 -13.44 -1.65
N THR A 81 -11.33 -12.68 -1.19
CA THR A 81 -12.62 -12.53 -1.87
C THR A 81 -12.99 -11.06 -2.07
N VAL A 82 -13.82 -10.79 -3.08
CA VAL A 82 -14.42 -9.46 -3.27
C VAL A 82 -15.29 -9.06 -2.08
N THR A 83 -15.90 -10.01 -1.38
CA THR A 83 -16.63 -9.76 -0.14
C THR A 83 -15.71 -9.21 0.95
N GLY A 84 -14.53 -9.81 1.15
CA GLY A 84 -13.51 -9.31 2.08
C GLY A 84 -13.04 -7.90 1.70
N TYR A 85 -12.80 -7.66 0.41
CA TYR A 85 -12.47 -6.33 -0.11
C TYR A 85 -13.56 -5.29 0.16
N ASN A 86 -14.83 -5.63 -0.09
CA ASN A 86 -15.98 -4.74 0.14
C ASN A 86 -16.22 -4.46 1.63
N LYS A 87 -15.83 -5.39 2.51
CA LYS A 87 -15.75 -5.16 3.96
C LYS A 87 -14.50 -4.39 4.39
N ARG A 88 -13.88 -3.66 3.45
CA ARG A 88 -12.73 -2.78 3.62
C ARG A 88 -11.38 -3.48 3.84
N CYS A 89 -11.27 -4.81 3.73
CA CYS A 89 -9.93 -5.41 3.78
C CYS A 89 -9.07 -4.94 2.58
N ARG A 90 -7.81 -4.63 2.83
CA ARG A 90 -6.83 -4.17 1.83
C ARG A 90 -5.58 -5.05 1.74
N CYS A 91 -5.60 -6.22 2.37
CA CYS A 91 -4.53 -7.22 2.24
C CYS A 91 -4.33 -7.61 0.76
N PRO A 92 -3.12 -8.08 0.38
CA PRO A 92 -2.80 -8.43 -1.01
C PRO A 92 -3.79 -9.42 -1.62
N GLU A 93 -4.25 -10.43 -0.86
CA GLU A 93 -5.23 -11.40 -1.33
C GLU A 93 -6.58 -10.75 -1.70
N CYS A 94 -7.11 -9.86 -0.85
CA CYS A 94 -8.38 -9.17 -1.13
C CYS A 94 -8.25 -8.19 -2.30
N ARG A 95 -7.12 -7.49 -2.43
CA ARG A 95 -6.85 -6.61 -3.58
C ARG A 95 -6.74 -7.41 -4.88
N GLY A 96 -6.07 -8.56 -4.85
CA GLY A 96 -5.95 -9.47 -5.99
C GLY A 96 -7.29 -10.04 -6.44
N ALA A 97 -8.17 -10.40 -5.50
CA ALA A 97 -9.51 -10.90 -5.80
C ALA A 97 -10.39 -9.88 -6.54
N LEU A 98 -10.25 -8.58 -6.24
CA LEU A 98 -10.93 -7.52 -6.99
C LEU A 98 -10.38 -7.41 -8.41
N GLN A 99 -9.05 -7.41 -8.58
CA GLN A 99 -8.40 -7.24 -9.89
C GLN A 99 -8.75 -8.36 -10.87
N GLN A 100 -8.97 -9.59 -10.39
CA GLN A 100 -9.38 -10.72 -11.24
C GLN A 100 -10.80 -10.60 -11.81
N ARG A 101 -11.62 -9.65 -11.30
CA ARG A 101 -12.99 -9.42 -11.79
C ARG A 101 -13.13 -8.27 -12.77
N VAL A 102 -12.11 -7.43 -12.88
CA VAL A 102 -12.08 -6.23 -13.73
C VAL A 102 -11.35 -6.57 -15.03
#